data_AF-W5TNR7-F1
#
_entry.id   AF-W5TNR7-F1
#
_cell.length_a   1.000
_cell.length_b   1.000
_cell.length_c   1.000
_cell.angle_alpha   90.00
_cell.angle_beta   90.00
_cell.angle_gamma   90.00
#
_symmetry.space_group_name_H-M   'P 1'
#
loop_
_entity.id
_entity.type
_entity.pdbx_description
1 polymer ?
#
loop_
_entity_poly.entity_id
_entity_poly.type
_entity_poly.pdbx_seq_one_letter_code
_entity_poly.pdbx_strand_id
1 'polypeptide(L)'
;MTLADIDPVAGGGLRCRLLQELVVVEDESRCRDAAAVLLERGYRRWSGRADCDRFPPLRRWQAVEPGFLGGAERLPGALIGAAAAGRRTPAAGLAALLQAAVVLHSGCPALVHDTPLPGRGPGLLADSLRHGVLVSIYGLPEDDMALAESVLAGCVRLGALQLVERFSRWLPIRAASRPEPGAGSGPGAGSGRDGVSSPVPVRAVDPVAVRDDVVVPVPVVPRRG
;
A
#
# COMPACT_ATOMS: atom_id res chain seq x y z
N MET A 1 -5.00 -14.55 -23.73
CA MET A 1 -6.06 -13.52 -23.86
C MET A 1 -5.38 -12.18 -23.60
N THR A 2 -5.15 -11.40 -24.65
CA THR A 2 -4.35 -10.16 -24.62
C THR A 2 -5.24 -8.99 -24.18
N LEU A 3 -4.96 -8.45 -23.00
CA LEU A 3 -5.60 -7.24 -22.48
C LEU A 3 -5.15 -6.04 -23.33
N ALA A 4 -6.11 -5.43 -24.00
CA ALA A 4 -5.93 -4.22 -24.77
C ALA A 4 -5.35 -3.10 -23.88
N ASP A 5 -4.26 -2.51 -24.37
CA ASP A 5 -3.78 -1.21 -23.92
C ASP A 5 -4.88 -0.17 -24.12
N ILE A 6 -5.34 0.42 -23.01
CA ILE A 6 -6.33 1.49 -23.04
C ILE A 6 -5.60 2.84 -23.13
N ASP A 7 -6.03 3.62 -24.13
CA ASP A 7 -5.59 4.94 -24.60
C ASP A 7 -5.19 5.98 -23.54
N PRO A 8 -4.35 6.99 -23.90
CA PRO A 8 -4.02 8.19 -23.12
C PRO A 8 -5.25 8.93 -22.59
N VAL A 9 -5.29 9.19 -21.27
CA VAL A 9 -6.25 10.14 -20.69
C VAL A 9 -5.76 11.53 -21.08
N ALA A 10 -6.51 12.21 -21.94
CA ALA A 10 -6.30 13.61 -22.26
C ALA A 10 -6.56 14.45 -21.00
N GLY A 11 -5.48 14.82 -20.31
CA GLY A 11 -5.49 15.59 -19.07
C GLY A 11 -4.32 15.12 -18.22
N GLY A 12 -3.39 16.01 -17.89
CA GLY A 12 -2.08 15.72 -17.29
C GLY A 12 -2.07 15.09 -15.88
N GLY A 13 -3.03 14.22 -15.56
CA GLY A 13 -3.00 13.35 -14.40
C GLY A 13 -1.98 12.23 -14.57
N LEU A 14 -1.40 11.81 -13.45
CA LEU A 14 -0.50 10.66 -13.42
C LEU A 14 -1.31 9.38 -13.69
N ARG A 15 -0.67 8.35 -14.24
CA ARG A 15 -1.29 7.03 -14.46
C ARG A 15 -0.81 6.07 -13.40
N CYS A 16 -1.74 5.47 -12.67
CA CYS A 16 -1.41 4.44 -11.69
C CYS A 16 -1.93 3.09 -12.18
N ARG A 17 -1.09 2.07 -12.17
CA ARG A 17 -1.50 0.69 -12.36
C ARG A 17 -1.93 0.12 -11.03
N LEU A 18 -3.17 -0.34 -10.95
CA LEU A 18 -3.63 -1.22 -9.89
C LEU A 18 -3.43 -2.67 -10.33
N LEU A 19 -2.76 -3.46 -9.49
CA LEU A 19 -2.74 -4.91 -9.55
C LEU A 19 -3.45 -5.45 -8.32
N GLN A 20 -4.43 -6.32 -8.53
CA GLN A 20 -5.13 -7.03 -7.46
C GLN A 20 -4.91 -8.53 -7.61
N GLU A 21 -4.50 -9.16 -6.53
CA GLU A 21 -4.32 -10.60 -6.43
C GLU A 21 -5.15 -11.13 -5.26
N LEU A 22 -6.10 -12.01 -5.56
CA LEU A 22 -6.79 -12.80 -4.56
C LEU A 22 -6.02 -14.11 -4.38
N VAL A 23 -5.54 -14.35 -3.17
CA VAL A 23 -4.79 -15.56 -2.82
C VAL A 23 -5.50 -16.31 -1.70
N VAL A 24 -5.44 -17.65 -1.73
CA VAL A 24 -5.78 -18.50 -0.57
C VAL A 24 -4.52 -18.71 0.25
N VAL A 25 -4.66 -18.69 1.58
CA VAL A 25 -3.59 -19.10 2.49
C VAL A 25 -3.67 -20.61 2.69
N GLU A 26 -2.71 -21.33 2.10
CA GLU A 26 -2.63 -22.81 2.18
C GLU A 26 -1.86 -23.25 3.43
N ASP A 27 -0.83 -22.49 3.82
CA ASP A 27 -0.01 -22.74 5.00
C ASP A 27 0.35 -21.40 5.65
N GLU A 28 -0.41 -21.01 6.67
CA GLU A 28 -0.25 -19.72 7.34
C GLU A 28 1.11 -19.59 8.04
N SER A 29 1.58 -20.67 8.69
CA SER A 29 2.87 -20.66 9.39
C SER A 29 4.01 -20.41 8.41
N ARG A 30 4.02 -21.14 7.29
CA ARG A 30 5.02 -20.94 6.23
C ARG A 30 4.95 -19.56 5.62
N CYS A 31 3.74 -19.01 5.47
CA CYS A 31 3.56 -17.65 4.95
C CYS A 31 4.12 -16.61 5.94
N ARG A 32 3.87 -16.79 7.24
CA ARG A 32 4.44 -15.93 8.30
C ARG A 32 5.96 -16.02 8.35
N ASP A 33 6.54 -17.21 8.23
CA ASP A 33 8.00 -17.40 8.21
C ASP A 33 8.63 -16.72 6.98
N ALA A 34 8.04 -16.92 5.80
CA ALA A 34 8.49 -16.26 4.57
C ALA A 34 8.39 -14.73 4.69
N ALA A 35 7.27 -14.22 5.20
CA ALA A 35 7.08 -12.79 5.43
C ALA A 35 8.08 -12.25 6.46
N ALA A 36 8.36 -12.99 7.54
CA ALA A 36 9.36 -12.58 8.54
C ALA A 36 10.77 -12.45 7.93
N VAL A 37 11.18 -13.38 7.08
CA VAL A 37 12.46 -13.30 6.35
C VAL A 37 12.49 -12.09 5.42
N LEU A 38 11.39 -11.85 4.68
CA LEU A 38 11.28 -10.70 3.79
C LEU A 38 11.33 -9.38 4.56
N LEU A 39 10.63 -9.28 5.67
CA LEU A 39 10.63 -8.10 6.53
C LEU A 39 12.00 -7.83 7.13
N GLU A 40 12.67 -8.85 7.66
CA GLU A 40 14.02 -8.70 8.20
C GLU A 40 14.98 -8.15 7.13
N ARG A 41 14.91 -8.67 5.89
CA ARG A 41 15.68 -8.14 4.76
C ARG A 41 15.31 -6.70 4.41
N GLY A 42 14.02 -6.38 4.40
CA GLY A 42 13.52 -5.01 4.16
C GLY A 42 14.02 -4.03 5.23
N TYR A 43 13.91 -4.39 6.51
CA TYR A 43 14.41 -3.59 7.61
C TYR A 43 15.92 -3.37 7.52
N ARG A 44 16.71 -4.43 7.25
CA ARG A 44 18.16 -4.30 7.06
C ARG A 44 18.54 -3.39 5.89
N ARG A 45 17.81 -3.47 4.77
CA ARG A 45 18.03 -2.62 3.60
C ARG A 45 17.90 -1.14 3.94
N TRP A 46 16.93 -0.78 4.78
CA TRP A 46 16.61 0.62 5.08
C TRP A 46 17.29 1.15 6.34
N SER A 47 17.62 0.31 7.31
CA SER A 47 18.19 0.73 8.60
C SER A 47 19.39 1.65 8.44
N GLY A 48 19.33 2.83 9.07
CA GLY A 48 20.40 3.83 9.06
C GLY A 48 20.52 4.63 7.77
N ARG A 49 19.65 4.43 6.77
CA ARG A 49 19.66 5.15 5.49
C ARG A 49 19.08 6.55 5.66
N ALA A 50 19.96 7.54 5.85
CA ALA A 50 19.58 8.95 5.95
C ALA A 50 19.04 9.55 4.64
N ASP A 51 19.25 8.87 3.50
CA ASP A 51 18.83 9.27 2.17
C ASP A 51 17.50 8.62 1.72
N CYS A 52 16.76 8.01 2.65
CA CYS A 52 15.53 7.29 2.31
C CYS A 52 14.45 8.22 1.67
N ASP A 53 14.48 9.51 1.99
CA ASP A 53 13.65 10.55 1.38
C ASP A 53 13.98 10.81 -0.10
N ARG A 54 15.20 10.46 -0.54
CA ARG A 54 15.62 10.54 -1.95
C ARG A 54 15.24 9.30 -2.75
N PHE A 55 14.71 8.25 -2.11
CA PHE A 55 14.29 7.04 -2.80
C PHE A 55 13.19 7.38 -3.82
N PRO A 56 13.39 7.14 -5.13
CA PRO A 56 12.49 7.65 -6.16
C PRO A 56 11.02 7.24 -6.00
N PRO A 57 10.67 5.98 -5.66
CA PRO A 57 9.28 5.62 -5.39
C PRO A 57 8.67 6.47 -4.28
N LEU A 58 9.39 6.71 -3.18
CA LEU A 58 8.90 7.51 -2.06
C LEU A 58 8.49 8.92 -2.50
N ARG A 59 9.38 9.59 -3.26
CA ARG A 59 9.14 10.95 -3.76
C ARG A 59 7.96 11.01 -4.72
N ARG A 60 7.82 10.01 -5.59
CA ARG A 60 6.70 9.95 -6.52
C ARG A 60 5.37 9.78 -5.78
N TRP A 61 5.31 8.88 -4.80
CA TRP A 61 4.09 8.66 -4.01
C TRP A 61 3.74 9.83 -3.09
N GLN A 62 4.73 10.57 -2.60
CA GLN A 62 4.50 11.84 -1.89
C GLN A 62 3.91 12.94 -2.77
N ALA A 63 4.08 12.86 -4.09
CA ALA A 63 3.50 13.80 -5.05
C ALA A 63 2.06 13.46 -5.45
N VAL A 64 1.50 12.34 -4.96
CA VAL A 64 0.09 11.98 -5.16
C VAL A 64 -0.78 12.76 -4.17
N GLU A 65 -1.96 13.19 -4.62
CA GLU A 65 -2.92 13.90 -3.77
C GLU A 65 -3.24 13.06 -2.52
N PRO A 66 -3.10 13.62 -1.30
CA PRO A 66 -3.36 12.85 -0.10
C PRO A 66 -4.82 12.39 0.02
N GLY A 67 -5.02 11.15 0.44
CA GLY A 67 -6.32 10.50 0.55
C GLY A 67 -6.82 9.88 -0.75
N PHE A 68 -6.13 10.07 -1.89
CA PHE A 68 -6.57 9.56 -3.18
C PHE A 68 -6.74 8.02 -3.18
N LEU A 69 -5.85 7.29 -2.51
CA LEU A 69 -5.92 5.84 -2.36
C LEU A 69 -6.42 5.42 -0.96
N GLY A 70 -7.27 6.23 -0.34
CA GLY A 70 -7.69 5.98 1.05
C GLY A 70 -6.54 6.06 2.04
N GLY A 71 -5.47 6.79 1.71
CA GLY A 71 -4.27 6.94 2.55
C GLY A 71 -3.14 5.95 2.22
N ALA A 72 -3.37 4.98 1.31
CA ALA A 72 -2.34 4.00 0.95
C ALA A 72 -1.08 4.65 0.34
N GLU A 73 -1.22 5.78 -0.34
CA GLU A 73 -0.11 6.54 -0.93
C GLU A 73 0.93 6.99 0.11
N ARG A 74 0.56 7.08 1.39
CA ARG A 74 1.46 7.43 2.50
C ARG A 74 2.21 6.24 3.09
N LEU A 75 1.80 5.00 2.80
CA LEU A 75 2.36 3.79 3.39
C LEU A 75 3.86 3.61 3.10
N PRO A 76 4.37 3.83 1.87
CA PRO A 76 5.81 3.74 1.61
C PRO A 76 6.60 4.71 2.50
N GLY A 77 6.18 5.98 2.56
CA GLY A 77 6.76 7.01 3.42
C GLY A 77 6.85 6.58 4.88
N ALA A 78 5.73 6.09 5.43
CA ALA A 78 5.64 5.68 6.82
C ALA A 78 6.53 4.46 7.13
N LEU A 79 6.44 3.40 6.33
CA LEU A 79 7.14 2.14 6.60
C LEU A 79 8.65 2.24 6.32
N ILE A 80 9.04 2.83 5.20
CA ILE A 80 10.47 3.00 4.86
C ILE A 80 11.10 4.02 5.82
N GLY A 81 10.42 5.11 6.14
CA GLY A 81 10.91 6.09 7.11
C GLY A 81 11.08 5.50 8.51
N ALA A 82 10.13 4.67 8.97
CA ALA A 82 10.27 3.96 10.24
C ALA A 82 11.45 2.98 10.23
N ALA A 83 11.57 2.17 9.17
CA ALA A 83 12.67 1.22 9.00
C ALA A 83 14.04 1.93 8.95
N ALA A 84 14.12 3.06 8.24
CA ALA A 84 15.33 3.88 8.17
C ALA A 84 15.74 4.45 9.53
N ALA A 85 14.77 4.84 10.35
CA ALA A 85 14.98 5.25 11.74
C ALA A 85 15.23 4.08 12.71
N GLY A 86 15.44 2.85 12.21
CA GLY A 86 15.70 1.66 13.03
C GLY A 86 14.48 1.11 13.76
N ARG A 87 13.27 1.61 13.47
CA ARG A 87 12.03 1.14 14.07
C ARG A 87 11.44 0.00 13.26
N ARG A 88 10.96 -1.03 13.95
CA ARG A 88 10.16 -2.10 13.36
C ARG A 88 8.69 -1.76 13.56
N THR A 89 7.91 -1.83 12.48
CA THR A 89 6.46 -1.65 12.58
C THR A 89 5.86 -2.94 13.14
N PRO A 90 5.13 -2.90 14.28
CA PRO A 90 4.41 -4.07 14.76
C PRO A 90 3.32 -4.43 13.75
N ALA A 91 3.42 -5.62 13.14
CA ALA A 91 2.43 -6.15 12.23
C ALA A 91 1.58 -7.18 12.97
N ALA A 92 0.30 -6.89 13.20
CA ALA A 92 -0.58 -7.68 14.06
C ALA A 92 -1.21 -8.91 13.38
N GLY A 93 -0.84 -9.22 12.12
CA GLY A 93 -1.44 -10.32 11.36
C GLY A 93 -0.73 -10.57 10.04
N LEU A 94 -1.09 -11.68 9.36
CA LEU A 94 -0.46 -12.06 8.09
C LEU A 94 -0.64 -10.98 7.01
N ALA A 95 -1.84 -10.40 6.90
CA ALA A 95 -2.11 -9.31 5.98
C ALA A 95 -1.14 -8.13 6.16
N ALA A 96 -0.96 -7.68 7.41
CA ALA A 96 -0.04 -6.59 7.74
C ALA A 96 1.43 -6.95 7.45
N LEU A 97 1.82 -8.22 7.68
CA LEU A 97 3.17 -8.70 7.37
C LEU A 97 3.43 -8.68 5.85
N LEU A 98 2.50 -9.18 5.04
CA LEU A 98 2.59 -9.16 3.58
C LEU A 98 2.58 -7.74 3.03
N GLN A 99 1.72 -6.87 3.55
CA GLN A 99 1.67 -5.45 3.19
C GLN A 99 3.03 -4.79 3.41
N ALA A 100 3.59 -4.95 4.61
CA ALA A 100 4.88 -4.35 4.94
C ALA A 100 6.02 -4.95 4.11
N ALA A 101 5.99 -6.26 3.82
CA ALA A 101 6.98 -6.90 2.96
C ALA A 101 6.95 -6.32 1.55
N VAL A 102 5.77 -6.21 0.92
CA VAL A 102 5.64 -5.63 -0.42
C VAL A 102 6.16 -4.20 -0.43
N VAL A 103 5.68 -3.35 0.49
CA VAL A 103 6.05 -1.93 0.53
C VAL A 103 7.55 -1.73 0.78
N LEU A 104 8.16 -2.45 1.73
CA LEU A 104 9.59 -2.29 2.05
C LEU A 104 10.51 -2.73 0.91
N HIS A 105 10.08 -3.68 0.07
CA HIS A 105 10.90 -4.16 -1.05
C HIS A 105 10.72 -3.33 -2.32
N SER A 106 9.49 -3.01 -2.70
CA SER A 106 9.20 -2.32 -3.96
C SER A 106 9.05 -0.81 -3.84
N GLY A 107 8.73 -0.28 -2.66
CA GLY A 107 8.34 1.12 -2.48
C GLY A 107 6.96 1.45 -3.03
N CYS A 108 6.22 0.47 -3.56
CA CYS A 108 4.86 0.62 -4.04
C CYS A 108 3.88 0.56 -2.86
N PRO A 109 2.85 1.42 -2.80
CA PRO A 109 1.72 1.24 -1.91
C PRO A 109 1.08 -0.12 -2.13
N ALA A 110 0.82 -0.82 -1.03
CA ALA A 110 0.05 -2.04 -1.02
C ALA A 110 -0.99 -1.98 0.09
N LEU A 111 -2.17 -2.51 -0.19
CA LEU A 111 -3.22 -2.78 0.78
C LEU A 111 -3.48 -4.27 0.78
N VAL A 112 -3.60 -4.85 1.97
CA VAL A 112 -3.81 -6.28 2.14
C VAL A 112 -4.97 -6.48 3.10
N HIS A 113 -6.01 -7.16 2.62
CA HIS A 113 -7.23 -7.39 3.38
C HIS A 113 -7.53 -8.88 3.49
N ASP A 114 -7.77 -9.34 4.70
CA ASP A 114 -8.31 -10.66 4.94
C ASP A 114 -9.68 -10.77 4.26
N THR A 115 -9.87 -11.83 3.49
CA THR A 115 -11.05 -12.04 2.67
C THR A 115 -11.63 -13.42 2.97
N PRO A 116 -12.85 -13.52 3.52
CA PRO A 116 -13.49 -14.82 3.70
C PRO A 116 -13.77 -15.44 2.33
N LEU A 117 -13.36 -16.68 2.12
CA LEU A 117 -13.64 -17.41 0.89
C LEU A 117 -14.89 -18.29 1.07
N PRO A 118 -15.79 -18.37 0.07
CA PRO A 118 -16.95 -19.26 0.14
C PRO A 118 -16.50 -20.73 0.27
N GLY A 119 -17.25 -21.48 1.09
CA GLY A 119 -16.76 -22.66 1.83
C GLY A 119 -16.42 -23.94 1.04
N ARG A 120 -15.65 -24.78 1.74
CA ARG A 120 -15.29 -26.20 1.53
C ARG A 120 -14.82 -26.56 0.12
N GLY A 121 -13.50 -26.47 -0.09
CA GLY A 121 -12.87 -27.11 -1.25
C GLY A 121 -12.80 -28.64 -1.08
N PRO A 122 -12.70 -29.41 -2.18
CA PRO A 122 -12.63 -30.87 -2.11
C PRO A 122 -11.30 -31.37 -1.49
N GLY A 123 -11.33 -32.55 -0.87
CA GLY A 123 -10.15 -33.27 -0.36
C GLY A 123 -9.90 -33.16 1.15
N LEU A 124 -8.64 -33.38 1.58
CA LEU A 124 -8.16 -33.31 2.98
C LEU A 124 -8.39 -31.95 3.69
N LEU A 125 -8.92 -30.96 2.96
CA LEU A 125 -9.11 -29.57 3.36
C LEU A 125 -10.60 -29.18 3.46
N ALA A 126 -11.49 -30.17 3.52
CA ALA A 126 -12.95 -29.95 3.54
C ALA A 126 -13.47 -29.33 4.85
N ASP A 127 -12.68 -29.28 5.93
CA ASP A 127 -13.12 -28.80 7.23
C ASP A 127 -12.47 -27.49 7.71
N SER A 128 -11.64 -26.85 6.89
CA SER A 128 -11.05 -25.55 7.20
C SER A 128 -11.79 -24.40 6.51
N LEU A 129 -12.10 -23.33 7.26
CA LEU A 129 -12.47 -22.04 6.69
C LEU A 129 -11.31 -21.57 5.81
N ARG A 130 -11.50 -21.57 4.49
CA ARG A 130 -10.52 -21.02 3.54
C ARG A 130 -10.33 -19.55 3.85
N HIS A 131 -9.17 -19.20 4.38
CA HIS A 131 -8.77 -17.83 4.61
C HIS A 131 -8.10 -17.29 3.35
N GLY A 132 -8.75 -16.33 2.70
CA GLY A 132 -8.18 -15.63 1.55
C GLY A 132 -7.58 -14.30 1.97
N VAL A 133 -6.71 -13.77 1.12
CA VAL A 133 -6.18 -12.42 1.26
C VAL A 133 -6.29 -11.73 -0.09
N LEU A 134 -6.89 -10.54 -0.11
CA LEU A 134 -6.90 -9.67 -1.28
C LEU A 134 -5.75 -8.68 -1.15
N VAL A 135 -4.79 -8.77 -2.06
CA VAL A 135 -3.64 -7.87 -2.14
C VAL A 135 -3.86 -6.87 -3.27
N SER A 136 -3.87 -5.59 -2.98
CA SER A 136 -3.98 -4.50 -3.95
C SER A 136 -2.68 -3.70 -3.96
N ILE A 137 -1.93 -3.76 -5.05
CA ILE A 137 -0.65 -3.06 -5.24
C ILE A 137 -0.85 -1.94 -6.26
N TYR A 138 -0.38 -0.75 -5.91
CA TYR A 138 -0.47 0.43 -6.76
C TYR A 138 0.93 0.80 -7.25
N GLY A 139 1.08 0.99 -8.55
CA GLY A 139 2.36 1.35 -9.18
C GLY A 139 2.22 2.51 -10.14
N LEU A 140 3.12 3.48 -10.03
CA LEU A 140 3.33 4.50 -11.05
C LEU A 140 4.13 3.92 -12.23
N PRO A 141 4.18 4.58 -13.40
CA PRO A 141 4.81 4.01 -14.60
C PRO A 141 6.29 3.66 -14.39
N GLU A 142 6.99 4.38 -13.50
CA GLU A 142 8.41 4.18 -13.18
C GLU A 142 8.63 3.32 -11.92
N ASP A 143 7.58 2.77 -11.32
CA ASP A 143 7.70 1.86 -10.18
C ASP A 143 8.01 0.44 -10.63
N ASP A 144 8.80 -0.27 -9.83
CA ASP A 144 9.12 -1.68 -10.06
C ASP A 144 7.99 -2.57 -9.53
N MET A 145 6.90 -2.62 -10.30
CA MET A 145 5.76 -3.50 -10.02
C MET A 145 6.15 -4.98 -10.09
N ALA A 146 7.13 -5.34 -10.93
CA ALA A 146 7.60 -6.72 -11.03
C ALA A 146 8.24 -7.20 -9.72
N LEU A 147 8.96 -6.33 -9.02
CA LEU A 147 9.49 -6.63 -7.69
C LEU A 147 8.37 -6.80 -6.65
N ALA A 148 7.35 -5.95 -6.69
CA ALA A 148 6.19 -6.05 -5.80
C ALA A 148 5.46 -7.40 -5.98
N GLU A 149 5.22 -7.79 -7.23
CA GLU A 149 4.65 -9.09 -7.60
C GLU A 149 5.52 -10.27 -7.18
N SER A 150 6.84 -10.13 -7.33
CA SER A 150 7.79 -11.20 -7.01
C SER A 150 7.78 -11.56 -5.53
N VAL A 151 7.44 -10.62 -4.64
CA VAL A 151 7.25 -10.87 -3.21
C VAL A 151 6.12 -11.87 -2.98
N LEU A 152 4.95 -11.65 -3.59
CA LEU A 152 3.79 -12.55 -3.46
C LEU A 152 4.04 -13.89 -4.19
N ALA A 153 4.61 -13.83 -5.40
CA ALA A 153 4.96 -15.01 -6.17
C ALA A 153 5.97 -15.92 -5.43
N GLY A 154 6.84 -15.34 -4.60
CA GLY A 154 7.71 -16.09 -3.69
C GLY A 154 6.93 -16.96 -2.72
N CYS A 155 5.93 -16.40 -2.04
CA CYS A 155 5.07 -17.13 -1.11
C CYS A 155 4.23 -18.22 -1.84
N VAL A 156 3.79 -17.94 -3.07
CA VAL A 156 3.10 -18.95 -3.91
C VAL A 156 4.02 -20.13 -4.25
N ARG A 157 5.26 -19.85 -4.69
CA ARG A 157 6.24 -20.92 -5.02
C ARG A 157 6.63 -21.78 -3.82
N LEU A 158 6.57 -21.23 -2.61
CA LEU A 158 6.81 -21.97 -1.37
C LEU A 158 5.61 -22.84 -0.95
N GLY A 159 4.49 -22.76 -1.66
CA GLY A 159 3.24 -23.44 -1.31
C GLY A 159 2.55 -22.85 -0.07
N ALA A 160 2.90 -21.62 0.32
CA ALA A 160 2.26 -20.94 1.44
C ALA A 160 0.96 -20.23 1.02
N LEU A 161 0.91 -19.78 -0.24
CA LEU A 161 -0.24 -19.14 -0.87
C LEU A 161 -0.62 -19.87 -2.15
N GLN A 162 -1.90 -19.85 -2.50
CA GLN A 162 -2.38 -20.22 -3.83
C GLN A 162 -3.02 -19.00 -4.49
N LEU A 163 -2.51 -18.59 -5.66
CA LEU A 163 -3.16 -17.54 -6.45
C LEU A 163 -4.48 -18.05 -7.03
N VAL A 164 -5.57 -17.35 -6.73
CA VAL A 164 -6.93 -17.68 -7.22
C VAL A 164 -7.28 -16.80 -8.41
N GLU A 165 -7.13 -15.50 -8.24
CA GLU A 165 -7.52 -14.51 -9.24
C GLU A 165 -6.51 -13.39 -9.29
N ARG A 166 -6.31 -12.87 -10.51
CA ARG A 166 -5.43 -11.74 -10.76
C ARG A 166 -6.11 -10.78 -11.72
N PHE A 167 -6.18 -9.53 -11.30
CA PHE A 167 -6.78 -8.44 -12.05
C PHE A 167 -5.84 -7.25 -12.13
N SER A 168 -5.80 -6.56 -13.26
CA SER A 168 -5.03 -5.32 -13.39
C SER A 168 -5.77 -4.29 -14.22
N ARG A 169 -5.72 -3.03 -13.78
CA ARG A 169 -6.29 -1.89 -14.50
C ARG A 169 -5.49 -0.62 -14.27
N TRP A 170 -5.64 0.33 -15.19
CA TRP A 170 -5.13 1.68 -15.02
C TRP A 170 -6.16 2.56 -14.30
N LEU A 171 -5.68 3.37 -13.37
CA LEU A 171 -6.43 4.36 -12.61
C LEU A 171 -5.87 5.75 -12.94
N PRO A 172 -6.71 6.74 -13.28
CA PRO A 172 -6.28 8.13 -13.30
C PRO A 172 -6.02 8.56 -11.86
N ILE A 173 -4.84 9.11 -11.57
CA ILE A 173 -4.52 9.66 -10.24
C ILE A 173 -4.26 11.16 -10.33
N ARG A 174 -4.60 11.88 -9.27
CA ARG A 174 -4.36 13.32 -9.15
C ARG A 174 -3.01 13.56 -8.51
N ALA A 175 -2.22 14.43 -9.12
CA ALA A 175 -1.03 14.97 -8.48
C ALA A 175 -1.47 15.94 -7.37
N ALA A 176 -0.71 15.99 -6.28
CA ALA A 176 -0.89 16.99 -5.25
C ALA A 176 -0.74 18.39 -5.88
N SER A 177 -1.73 19.24 -5.65
CA SER A 177 -1.68 20.64 -6.07
C SER A 177 -0.41 21.26 -5.51
N ARG A 178 0.46 21.77 -6.39
CA ARG A 178 1.59 22.59 -5.94
C ARG A 178 1.00 23.80 -5.23
N PRO A 179 1.41 24.16 -4.01
CA PRO A 179 0.97 25.39 -3.40
C PRO A 179 1.34 26.53 -4.36
N GLU A 180 0.34 27.25 -4.84
CA GLU A 180 0.52 28.49 -5.60
C GLU A 180 1.49 29.37 -4.80
N PRO A 181 2.61 29.84 -5.38
CA PRO A 181 3.45 30.81 -4.70
C PRO A 181 2.55 32.00 -4.40
N GLY A 182 2.28 32.22 -3.11
CA GLY A 182 1.33 33.22 -2.65
C GLY A 182 1.58 34.53 -3.38
N ALA A 183 0.55 34.99 -4.10
CA ALA A 183 0.52 36.33 -4.64
C ALA A 183 0.85 37.28 -3.50
N GLY A 184 2.03 37.90 -3.57
CA GLY A 184 2.56 38.76 -2.54
C GLY A 184 1.54 39.84 -2.21
N SER A 185 0.93 39.72 -1.03
CA SER A 185 0.32 40.88 -0.39
C SER A 185 1.47 41.82 -0.06
N GLY A 186 1.47 42.98 -0.71
CA GLY A 186 2.46 44.03 -0.53
C GLY A 186 2.57 44.50 0.93
N PRO A 187 3.61 45.30 1.24
CA PRO A 187 3.98 45.63 2.60
C PRO A 187 2.96 46.60 3.21
N GLY A 188 2.06 46.05 4.03
CA GLY A 188 1.26 46.83 4.97
C GLY A 188 2.08 47.08 6.23
N ALA A 189 2.60 48.29 6.39
CA ALA A 189 3.23 48.76 7.60
C ALA A 189 2.25 48.64 8.80
N GLY A 190 2.70 47.99 9.88
CA GLY A 190 1.90 47.81 11.09
C GLY A 190 2.77 47.35 12.26
N SER A 191 3.41 48.33 12.89
CA SER A 191 4.14 48.24 14.15
C SER A 191 3.27 47.70 15.30
N GLY A 192 3.76 46.74 16.09
CA GLY A 192 3.14 46.42 17.39
C GLY A 192 3.56 45.11 18.08
N ARG A 193 4.69 45.18 18.80
CA ARG A 193 5.02 44.55 20.12
C ARG A 193 4.66 43.08 20.44
N ASP A 194 5.73 42.37 20.80
CA ASP A 194 5.92 41.48 21.96
C ASP A 194 4.83 40.47 22.34
N GLY A 195 5.13 39.20 22.09
CA GLY A 195 4.42 38.06 22.67
C GLY A 195 5.29 36.80 22.61
N VAL A 196 5.88 36.45 23.75
CA VAL A 196 6.69 35.24 24.00
C VAL A 196 5.97 33.99 23.48
N SER A 197 6.62 33.27 22.56
CA SER A 197 6.11 32.02 22.00
C SER A 197 6.63 30.83 22.83
N SER A 198 5.75 30.29 23.68
CA SER A 198 5.94 28.96 24.27
C SER A 198 5.79 27.88 23.19
N PRO A 199 6.55 26.78 23.27
CA PRO A 199 6.45 25.68 22.32
C PRO A 199 5.09 24.98 22.44
N VAL A 200 4.39 24.88 21.31
CA VAL A 200 3.17 24.07 21.16
C VAL A 200 3.52 22.60 21.38
N PRO A 201 2.84 21.87 22.28
CA PRO A 201 3.06 20.44 22.43
C PRO A 201 2.53 19.72 21.19
N VAL A 202 3.41 18.97 20.54
CA VAL A 202 3.04 18.01 19.50
C VAL A 202 2.17 16.95 20.16
N ARG A 203 0.86 16.99 19.88
CA ARG A 203 -0.04 15.89 20.24
C ARG A 203 0.36 14.65 19.46
N ALA A 204 0.56 13.55 20.17
CA ALA A 204 0.66 12.22 19.58
C ALA A 204 -0.54 11.99 18.66
N VAL A 205 -0.27 11.56 17.43
CA VAL A 205 -1.29 11.11 16.49
C VAL A 205 -1.81 9.79 17.03
N ASP A 206 -3.10 9.75 17.38
CA ASP A 206 -3.77 8.52 17.78
C ASP A 206 -3.68 7.47 16.67
N PRO A 207 -3.51 6.18 17.01
CA PRO A 207 -3.53 5.11 16.03
C PRO A 207 -4.88 5.14 15.30
N VAL A 208 -4.82 5.12 13.97
CA VAL A 208 -6.00 4.93 13.11
C VAL A 208 -6.62 3.59 13.48
N ALA A 209 -7.69 3.62 14.26
CA ALA A 209 -8.54 2.48 14.49
C ALA A 209 -9.19 2.11 13.16
N VAL A 210 -8.74 1.01 12.57
CA VAL A 210 -9.43 0.34 11.47
C VAL A 210 -10.76 -0.12 12.04
N ARG A 211 -11.85 0.54 11.66
CA ARG A 211 -13.20 0.06 11.94
C ARG A 211 -13.47 -1.09 10.98
N ASP A 212 -13.55 -2.29 11.54
CA ASP A 212 -14.38 -3.35 10.97
C ASP A 212 -15.81 -2.83 10.84
N ASP A 213 -16.49 -3.22 9.76
CA ASP A 213 -17.88 -2.90 9.37
C ASP A 213 -18.04 -1.90 8.23
N VAL A 214 -17.61 -2.30 7.03
CA VAL A 214 -18.36 -1.98 5.81
C VAL A 214 -18.36 -3.21 4.90
N VAL A 215 -19.42 -4.02 5.00
CA VAL A 215 -19.76 -5.01 3.97
C VAL A 215 -20.27 -4.22 2.76
N VAL A 216 -19.43 -4.06 1.74
CA VAL A 216 -19.87 -3.55 0.43
C VAL A 216 -20.47 -4.74 -0.33
N PRO A 217 -21.75 -4.71 -0.75
CA PRO A 217 -22.33 -5.78 -1.54
C PRO A 217 -21.70 -5.82 -2.95
N VAL A 218 -21.21 -6.99 -3.33
CA VAL A 218 -20.76 -7.28 -4.70
C VAL A 218 -22.00 -7.40 -5.60
N PRO A 219 -22.09 -6.67 -6.73
CA PRO A 219 -23.21 -6.83 -7.65
C PRO A 219 -23.14 -8.19 -8.36
N VAL A 220 -24.18 -9.00 -8.19
CA VAL A 220 -24.38 -10.25 -8.94
C VAL A 220 -24.70 -9.90 -10.39
N VAL A 221 -23.81 -10.25 -11.31
CA VAL A 221 -24.08 -10.17 -12.75
C VAL A 221 -24.89 -11.40 -13.16
N PRO A 222 -26.09 -11.26 -13.74
CA PRO A 222 -26.86 -12.41 -14.21
C PRO A 222 -26.16 -13.04 -15.43
N ARG A 223 -25.87 -14.34 -15.34
CA ARG A 223 -25.48 -15.15 -16.50
C ARG A 223 -26.70 -15.27 -17.42
N ARG A 224 -26.59 -14.75 -18.65
CA ARG A 224 -27.55 -15.07 -19.71
C ARG A 224 -27.37 -16.53 -20.11
N GLY A 225 -28.49 -17.26 -20.12
CA GLY A 225 -28.59 -18.61 -20.70
C GLY A 225 -28.62 -18.60 -22.22
#